data_AF-A0A519QCJ8-F1
#
_entry.id   AF-A0A519QCJ8-F1
#
_cell.length_a   1.000
_cell.length_b   1.000
_cell.length_c   1.000
_cell.angle_alpha   90.00
_cell.angle_beta   90.00
_cell.angle_gamma   90.00
#
_symmetry.space_group_name_H-M   'P 1'
#
loop_
_entity.id
_entity.type
_entity.pdbx_description
1 polymer ?
#
loop_
_entity_poly.entity_id
_entity_poly.type
_entity_poly.pdbx_seq_one_letter_code
_entity_poly.pdbx_strand_id
1 'polypeptide(L)'
;VIILTTRLMKLLRSEGPVALESHVQDPKSSAIFAEFPRLLGNKPLVDLIADTLTLIVVSSGTLEVHAVEEVMDNAMKTHFHELHEPQHAIQGLADALPALGIVAAVLGVVKTMGSIDKPPSILGGMIGSALVGTFLGILLAYGIVAPIAGRLKQVNEQDEMIFHAVKQVIVASLHGWPQPLVVESARSGLGHAFRPGLSELLDAMRGR
;
A
#
# COMPACT_ATOMS: atom_id res chain seq x y z
N VAL A 1 10.24 -3.19 11.11
CA VAL A 1 10.48 -3.93 9.86
C VAL A 1 11.95 -4.01 9.53
N ILE A 2 12.63 -2.86 9.29
CA ILE A 2 14.08 -2.83 8.99
C ILE A 2 14.89 -3.68 9.99
N ILE A 3 14.71 -3.47 11.30
CA ILE A 3 15.41 -4.22 12.36
C ILE A 3 15.19 -5.74 12.24
N LEU A 4 13.95 -6.17 12.04
CA LEU A 4 13.58 -7.58 11.90
C LEU A 4 14.29 -8.20 10.69
N THR A 5 14.15 -7.59 9.52
CA THR A 5 14.73 -8.08 8.27
C THR A 5 16.26 -8.11 8.36
N THR A 6 16.89 -7.08 8.93
CA THR A 6 18.36 -7.07 9.08
C THR A 6 18.85 -8.12 10.08
N ARG A 7 18.09 -8.43 11.14
CA ARG A 7 18.42 -9.53 12.07
C ARG A 7 18.35 -10.89 11.39
N LEU A 8 17.32 -11.14 10.58
CA LEU A 8 17.20 -12.37 9.79
C LEU A 8 18.35 -12.52 8.78
N MET A 9 18.72 -11.43 8.08
CA MET A 9 19.87 -11.45 7.17
C MET A 9 21.21 -11.65 7.91
N LYS A 10 21.33 -11.13 9.14
CA LYS A 10 22.52 -11.37 9.97
C LYS A 10 22.60 -12.83 10.39
N LEU A 11 21.48 -13.43 10.83
CA LEU A 11 21.39 -14.85 11.19
C LEU A 11 21.79 -15.75 10.00
N LEU A 12 21.28 -15.44 8.80
CA LEU A 12 21.67 -16.14 7.57
C LEU A 12 23.19 -16.14 7.35
N ARG A 13 23.85 -15.00 7.62
CA ARG A 13 25.30 -14.84 7.43
C ARG A 13 26.12 -15.52 8.52
N SER A 14 25.67 -15.51 9.77
CA SER A 14 26.43 -16.03 10.92
C SER A 14 26.19 -17.51 11.19
N GLU A 15 24.94 -17.96 11.11
CA GLU A 15 24.51 -19.31 11.51
C GLU A 15 24.13 -20.18 10.31
N GLY A 16 24.01 -19.57 9.13
CA GLY A 16 23.77 -20.26 7.87
C GLY A 16 22.27 -20.48 7.55
N PRO A 17 21.98 -21.07 6.37
CA PRO A 17 20.62 -21.22 5.85
C PRO A 17 19.71 -22.09 6.72
N VAL A 18 20.26 -23.13 7.37
CA VAL A 18 19.50 -24.10 8.18
C VAL A 18 18.90 -23.45 9.42
N ALA A 19 19.66 -22.56 10.08
CA ALA A 19 19.13 -21.82 11.22
C ALA A 19 17.98 -20.91 10.81
N LEU A 20 18.11 -20.25 9.64
CA LEU A 20 17.07 -19.36 9.12
C LEU A 20 15.78 -20.10 8.75
N GLU A 21 15.89 -21.31 8.19
CA GLU A 21 14.76 -22.13 7.75
C GLU A 21 13.69 -22.29 8.84
N SER A 22 14.13 -22.56 10.08
CA SER A 22 13.24 -22.72 11.24
C SER A 22 12.43 -21.47 11.56
N HIS A 23 12.95 -20.28 11.24
CA HIS A 23 12.28 -19.00 11.50
C HIS A 23 11.36 -18.56 10.37
N VAL A 24 11.60 -19.01 9.14
CA VAL A 24 10.84 -18.58 7.94
C VAL A 24 9.70 -19.54 7.59
N GLN A 25 9.81 -20.83 7.92
CA GLN A 25 8.71 -21.80 7.73
C GLN A 25 7.53 -21.55 8.69
N ASP A 26 7.81 -21.16 9.93
CA ASP A 26 6.78 -20.76 10.89
C ASP A 26 7.10 -19.43 11.58
N PRO A 27 6.77 -18.30 10.92
CA PRO A 27 6.99 -16.98 11.48
C PRO A 27 6.24 -16.74 12.80
N LYS A 28 5.16 -17.49 13.09
CA LYS A 28 4.36 -17.29 14.31
C LYS A 28 5.02 -17.89 15.55
N SER A 29 5.73 -19.00 15.41
CA SER A 29 6.46 -19.64 16.53
C SER A 29 7.90 -19.14 16.66
N SER A 30 8.39 -18.38 15.68
CA SER A 30 9.73 -17.83 15.68
C SER A 30 9.97 -16.80 16.78
N ALA A 31 11.01 -17.01 17.59
CA ALA A 31 11.44 -16.08 18.64
C ALA A 31 11.78 -14.68 18.10
N ILE A 32 12.31 -14.58 16.87
CA ILE A 32 12.70 -13.31 16.25
C ILE A 32 11.46 -12.50 15.84
N PHE A 33 10.43 -13.16 15.30
CA PHE A 33 9.19 -12.50 14.93
C PHE A 33 8.31 -12.19 16.15
N ALA A 34 8.40 -12.99 17.23
CA ALA A 34 7.69 -12.76 18.49
C ALA A 34 8.05 -11.43 19.16
N GLU A 35 9.26 -10.89 18.94
CA GLU A 35 9.65 -9.55 19.40
C GLU A 35 8.87 -8.41 18.70
N PHE A 36 8.21 -8.69 17.57
CA PHE A 36 7.51 -7.70 16.77
C PHE A 36 6.03 -8.07 16.50
N PRO A 37 5.17 -8.12 17.53
CA PRO A 37 3.78 -8.57 17.41
C PRO A 37 2.93 -7.71 16.47
N ARG A 38 3.26 -6.40 16.35
CA ARG A 38 2.59 -5.51 15.39
C ARG A 38 2.86 -5.89 13.94
N LEU A 39 4.04 -6.44 13.66
CA LEU A 39 4.42 -6.88 12.30
C LEU A 39 3.80 -8.23 11.98
N LEU A 40 3.68 -9.11 12.97
CA LEU A 40 2.97 -10.39 12.84
C LEU A 40 1.49 -10.24 12.45
N GLY A 41 0.87 -9.10 12.80
CA GLY A 41 -0.48 -8.77 12.35
C GLY A 41 -0.58 -8.47 10.85
N ASN A 42 0.53 -8.08 10.20
CA ASN A 42 0.58 -7.80 8.77
C ASN A 42 1.06 -9.05 8.01
N LYS A 43 0.11 -9.92 7.69
CA LYS A 43 0.39 -11.18 6.98
C LYS A 43 1.09 -10.98 5.62
N PRO A 44 0.65 -10.07 4.72
CA PRO A 44 1.32 -9.86 3.44
C PRO A 44 2.80 -9.50 3.57
N LEU A 45 3.16 -8.67 4.55
CA LEU A 45 4.55 -8.27 4.77
C LEU A 45 5.41 -9.44 5.30
N VAL A 46 4.85 -10.24 6.22
CA VAL A 46 5.53 -11.42 6.76
C VAL A 46 5.72 -12.47 5.69
N ASP A 47 4.69 -12.73 4.88
CA ASP A 47 4.73 -13.68 3.77
C ASP A 47 5.81 -13.26 2.75
N LEU A 48 5.89 -11.97 2.36
CA LEU A 48 6.97 -11.49 1.48
C LEU A 48 8.37 -11.77 2.05
N ILE A 49 8.59 -11.49 3.34
CA ILE A 49 9.88 -11.74 4.00
C ILE A 49 10.17 -13.24 4.02
N ALA A 50 9.23 -14.05 4.48
CA ALA A 50 9.38 -15.49 4.65
C ALA A 50 9.61 -16.20 3.32
N ASP A 51 8.82 -15.88 2.29
CA ASP A 51 8.93 -16.49 0.96
C ASP A 51 10.26 -16.14 0.29
N THR A 52 10.68 -14.87 0.39
CA THR A 52 11.97 -14.42 -0.17
C THR A 52 13.14 -15.12 0.52
N LEU A 53 13.11 -15.21 1.85
CA LEU A 53 14.17 -15.87 2.61
C LEU A 53 14.17 -17.39 2.39
N THR A 54 12.99 -18.00 2.25
CA THR A 54 12.85 -19.42 1.90
C THR A 54 13.47 -19.70 0.53
N LEU A 55 13.23 -18.84 -0.47
CA LEU A 55 13.88 -18.94 -1.78
C LEU A 55 15.41 -18.93 -1.66
N ILE A 56 15.96 -18.02 -0.86
CA ILE A 56 17.41 -17.92 -0.63
C ILE A 56 17.97 -19.18 0.05
N VAL A 57 17.23 -19.74 1.03
CA VAL A 57 17.61 -20.98 1.73
C VAL A 57 17.59 -22.18 0.80
N VAL A 58 16.53 -22.37 0.02
CA VAL A 58 16.36 -23.49 -0.92
C VAL A 58 17.46 -23.46 -1.99
N SER A 59 17.82 -22.28 -2.49
CA SER A 59 18.89 -22.13 -3.48
C SER A 59 20.30 -22.17 -2.89
N SER A 60 20.43 -22.47 -1.59
CA SER A 60 21.71 -22.54 -0.86
C SER A 60 22.56 -21.27 -1.04
N GLY A 61 21.93 -20.11 -1.21
CA GLY A 61 22.62 -18.84 -1.45
C GLY A 61 23.37 -18.72 -2.78
N THR A 62 23.16 -19.63 -3.74
CA THR A 62 23.77 -19.54 -5.09
C THR A 62 22.96 -18.69 -6.07
N LEU A 63 21.78 -18.23 -5.66
CA LEU A 63 20.93 -17.40 -6.49
C LEU A 63 21.57 -16.03 -6.75
N GLU A 64 21.50 -15.56 -7.98
CA GLU A 64 21.94 -14.21 -8.32
C GLU A 64 21.07 -13.17 -7.62
N VAL A 65 21.69 -12.11 -7.09
CA VAL A 65 20.97 -11.06 -6.34
C VAL A 65 19.87 -10.42 -7.19
N HIS A 66 20.12 -10.28 -8.49
CA HIS A 66 19.14 -9.73 -9.43
C HIS A 66 17.89 -10.61 -9.57
N ALA A 67 18.04 -11.94 -9.54
CA ALA A 67 16.91 -12.86 -9.61
C ALA A 67 16.04 -12.78 -8.33
N VAL A 68 16.65 -12.59 -7.16
CA VAL A 68 15.89 -12.34 -5.91
C VAL A 68 15.12 -11.03 -6.01
N GLU A 69 15.75 -9.96 -6.51
CA GLU A 69 15.11 -8.67 -6.69
C GLU A 69 13.90 -8.76 -7.65
N GLU A 70 14.03 -9.45 -8.78
CA GLU A 70 12.96 -9.63 -9.75
C GLU A 70 11.76 -10.38 -9.15
N VAL A 71 12.01 -11.45 -8.39
CA VAL A 71 10.94 -12.20 -7.70
C VAL A 71 10.23 -11.32 -6.67
N MET A 72 10.98 -10.55 -5.89
CA MET A 72 10.40 -9.62 -4.92
C MET A 72 9.57 -8.54 -5.61
N ASP A 73 10.06 -7.97 -6.72
CA ASP A 73 9.33 -6.94 -7.47
C ASP A 73 8.04 -7.49 -8.09
N ASN A 74 8.06 -8.73 -8.60
CA ASN A 74 6.86 -9.38 -9.12
C ASN A 74 5.82 -9.66 -8.01
N ALA A 75 6.27 -10.14 -6.85
CA ALA A 75 5.39 -10.38 -5.70
C ALA A 75 4.77 -9.07 -5.19
N MET A 76 5.57 -8.03 -5.01
CA MET A 76 5.11 -6.70 -4.60
C MET A 76 4.16 -6.09 -5.62
N LYS A 77 4.47 -6.17 -6.92
CA LYS A 77 3.62 -5.63 -7.98
C LYS A 77 2.23 -6.26 -7.96
N THR A 78 2.14 -7.58 -7.76
CA THR A 78 0.87 -8.29 -7.67
C THR A 78 0.08 -7.81 -6.45
N HIS A 79 0.73 -7.76 -5.28
CA HIS A 79 0.11 -7.32 -4.05
C HIS A 79 -0.40 -5.86 -4.12
N PHE A 80 0.41 -4.95 -4.65
CA PHE A 80 0.04 -3.54 -4.76
C PHE A 80 -1.06 -3.32 -5.79
N HIS A 81 -1.07 -4.11 -6.88
CA HIS A 81 -2.16 -4.05 -7.84
C HIS A 81 -3.50 -4.36 -7.18
N GLU A 82 -3.59 -5.46 -6.42
CA GLU A 82 -4.78 -5.82 -5.66
C GLU A 82 -5.15 -4.78 -4.58
N LEU A 83 -4.16 -4.18 -3.94
CA LEU A 83 -4.36 -3.13 -2.92
C LEU A 83 -4.92 -1.82 -3.53
N HIS A 84 -4.55 -1.49 -4.77
CA HIS A 84 -5.01 -0.28 -5.47
C HIS A 84 -6.35 -0.45 -6.19
N GLU A 85 -6.79 -1.67 -6.49
CA GLU A 85 -8.07 -1.91 -7.17
C GLU A 85 -9.27 -1.23 -6.47
N PRO A 86 -9.46 -1.34 -5.13
CA PRO A 86 -10.55 -0.64 -4.44
C PRO A 86 -10.45 0.88 -4.57
N GLN A 87 -9.24 1.43 -4.53
CA GLN A 87 -9.00 2.86 -4.71
C GLN A 87 -9.40 3.32 -6.11
N HIS A 88 -9.03 2.56 -7.14
CA HIS A 88 -9.44 2.81 -8.52
C HIS A 88 -10.95 2.73 -8.71
N ALA A 89 -11.62 1.77 -8.06
CA ALA A 89 -13.08 1.67 -8.10
C ALA A 89 -13.77 2.92 -7.51
N ILE A 90 -13.29 3.42 -6.37
CA ILE A 90 -13.83 4.64 -5.75
C ILE A 90 -13.55 5.87 -6.63
N GLN A 91 -12.37 5.94 -7.25
CA GLN A 91 -12.06 7.00 -8.21
C GLN A 91 -13.01 6.97 -9.41
N GLY A 92 -13.25 5.79 -9.98
CA GLY A 92 -14.22 5.62 -11.07
C GLY A 92 -15.64 6.03 -10.68
N LEU A 93 -16.06 5.76 -9.44
CA LEU A 93 -17.32 6.28 -8.91
C LEU A 93 -17.33 7.81 -8.83
N ALA A 94 -16.24 8.43 -8.35
CA ALA A 94 -16.13 9.88 -8.31
C ALA A 94 -16.29 10.51 -9.70
N ASP A 95 -15.69 9.90 -10.72
CA ASP A 95 -15.74 10.37 -12.10
C ASP A 95 -17.13 10.15 -12.74
N ALA A 96 -17.89 9.16 -12.29
CA ALA A 96 -19.23 8.85 -12.78
C ALA A 96 -20.34 9.72 -12.15
N LEU A 97 -20.16 10.19 -10.91
CA LEU A 97 -21.18 10.96 -10.17
C LEU A 97 -21.68 12.24 -10.89
N PRO A 98 -20.83 13.05 -11.55
CA PRO A 98 -21.30 14.20 -12.32
C PRO A 98 -22.18 13.79 -13.50
N ALA A 99 -21.85 12.67 -14.17
CA ALA A 99 -22.64 12.15 -15.28
C ALA A 99 -24.04 11.71 -14.82
N LEU A 100 -24.16 11.08 -13.64
CA LEU A 100 -25.46 10.78 -13.02
C LEU A 100 -26.27 12.05 -12.72
N GLY A 101 -25.60 13.13 -12.29
CA GLY A 101 -26.23 14.44 -12.12
C GLY A 101 -26.79 15.00 -13.42
N ILE A 102 -26.07 14.87 -14.54
CA ILE A 102 -26.55 15.27 -15.88
C ILE A 102 -27.80 14.46 -16.27
N VAL A 103 -27.77 13.14 -16.07
CA VAL A 103 -28.95 12.28 -16.34
C VAL A 103 -30.15 12.73 -15.52
N ALA A 104 -29.97 13.07 -14.24
CA ALA A 104 -31.05 13.59 -13.39
C ALA A 104 -31.62 14.92 -13.91
N ALA A 105 -30.77 15.84 -14.37
CA ALA A 105 -31.23 17.09 -14.98
C ALA A 105 -32.01 16.84 -16.27
N VAL A 106 -31.54 15.95 -17.15
CA VAL A 106 -32.24 15.60 -18.39
C VAL A 106 -33.62 15.02 -18.08
N LEU A 107 -33.73 14.10 -17.12
CA LEU A 107 -35.02 13.55 -16.69
C LEU A 107 -35.95 14.65 -16.11
N GLY A 108 -35.40 15.60 -15.37
CA GLY A 108 -36.14 16.74 -14.84
C GLY A 108 -36.67 17.68 -15.94
N VAL A 109 -35.86 17.94 -16.97
CA VAL A 109 -36.28 18.73 -18.15
C VAL A 109 -37.38 18.00 -18.92
N VAL A 110 -37.24 16.69 -19.18
CA VAL A 110 -38.28 15.89 -19.85
C VAL A 110 -39.60 15.95 -19.08
N LYS A 111 -39.55 15.80 -17.76
CA LYS A 111 -40.74 15.90 -16.89
C LYS A 111 -41.38 17.30 -16.93
N THR A 112 -40.56 18.35 -16.95
CA THR A 112 -41.04 19.74 -17.03
C THR A 112 -41.73 19.99 -18.36
N MET A 113 -41.14 19.54 -19.47
CA MET A 113 -41.72 19.70 -20.82
C MET A 113 -43.03 18.94 -20.98
N GLY A 114 -43.17 17.77 -20.35
CA GLY A 114 -44.44 17.05 -20.30
C GLY A 114 -45.54 17.71 -19.45
N SER A 115 -45.21 18.77 -18.70
CA SER A 115 -46.15 19.53 -17.87
C SER A 115 -46.17 21.03 -18.24
N ILE A 116 -45.85 21.36 -19.50
CA ILE A 116 -45.64 22.74 -19.94
C ILE A 116 -46.85 23.66 -19.73
N ASP A 117 -48.07 23.09 -19.74
CA ASP A 117 -49.32 23.84 -19.56
C ASP A 117 -49.61 24.23 -18.09
N LYS A 118 -48.74 23.82 -17.14
CA LYS A 118 -48.91 24.16 -15.72
C LYS A 118 -48.46 25.61 -15.42
N PRO A 119 -48.93 26.20 -14.31
CA PRO A 119 -48.51 27.53 -13.88
C PRO A 119 -46.99 27.66 -13.68
N PRO A 120 -46.39 28.84 -13.91
CA PRO A 120 -44.95 29.07 -13.78
C PRO A 120 -44.35 28.69 -12.43
N SER A 121 -45.10 28.82 -11.34
CA SER A 121 -44.66 28.41 -10.00
C SER A 121 -44.37 26.91 -9.89
N ILE A 122 -45.15 26.08 -10.59
CA ILE A 122 -44.98 24.62 -10.61
C ILE A 122 -43.81 24.24 -11.54
N LEU A 123 -43.73 24.85 -12.73
CA LEU A 123 -42.59 24.63 -13.64
C LEU A 123 -41.26 25.03 -12.98
N GLY A 124 -41.22 26.16 -12.27
CA GLY A 124 -40.04 26.61 -11.54
C GLY A 124 -39.57 25.61 -10.50
N GLY A 125 -40.50 24.98 -9.76
CA GLY A 125 -40.17 23.90 -8.82
C GLY A 125 -39.60 22.66 -9.51
N MET A 126 -40.16 22.26 -10.66
CA MET A 126 -39.66 21.13 -11.44
C MET A 126 -38.25 21.38 -12.00
N ILE A 127 -38.01 22.56 -12.57
CA ILE A 127 -36.69 22.97 -13.06
C ILE A 127 -35.69 23.05 -11.91
N GLY A 128 -36.07 23.64 -10.78
CA GLY A 128 -35.24 23.71 -9.58
C GLY A 128 -34.81 22.32 -9.11
N SER A 129 -35.74 21.35 -9.06
CA SER A 129 -35.40 19.96 -8.70
C SER A 129 -34.41 19.31 -9.68
N ALA A 130 -34.49 19.65 -10.97
CA ALA A 130 -33.56 19.16 -11.99
C ALA A 130 -32.15 19.72 -11.80
N LEU A 131 -32.04 21.02 -11.50
CA LEU A 131 -30.76 21.70 -11.25
C LEU A 131 -30.09 21.26 -9.95
N VAL A 132 -30.87 20.88 -8.93
CA VAL A 132 -30.32 20.30 -7.70
C VAL A 132 -29.65 18.95 -7.97
N GLY A 133 -30.15 18.19 -8.95
CA GLY A 133 -29.55 16.92 -9.37
C GLY A 133 -28.12 17.08 -9.90
N THR A 134 -27.88 18.05 -10.79
CA THR A 134 -26.52 18.33 -11.32
C THR A 134 -25.61 18.91 -10.24
N PHE A 135 -26.13 19.84 -9.43
CA PHE A 135 -25.37 20.38 -8.30
C PHE A 135 -24.92 19.28 -7.35
N LEU A 136 -25.83 18.38 -6.95
CA LEU A 136 -25.51 17.28 -6.04
C LEU A 136 -24.49 16.31 -6.66
N GLY A 137 -24.61 15.99 -7.95
CA GLY A 137 -23.63 15.14 -8.65
C GLY A 137 -22.21 15.69 -8.58
N ILE A 138 -22.05 16.98 -8.89
CA ILE A 138 -20.75 17.67 -8.83
C ILE A 138 -20.25 17.79 -7.38
N LEU A 139 -21.13 18.16 -6.44
CA LEU A 139 -20.80 18.31 -5.03
C LEU A 139 -20.29 17.00 -4.42
N LEU A 140 -20.98 15.89 -4.67
CA LEU A 140 -20.58 14.58 -4.15
C LEU A 140 -19.28 14.09 -4.81
N ALA A 141 -19.15 14.26 -6.12
CA ALA A 141 -17.96 13.86 -6.86
C ALA A 141 -16.70 14.56 -6.32
N TYR A 142 -16.66 15.89 -6.39
CA TYR A 142 -15.45 16.65 -6.09
C TYR A 142 -15.33 17.04 -4.62
N GLY A 143 -16.44 17.17 -3.91
CA GLY A 143 -16.43 17.54 -2.49
C GLY A 143 -16.17 16.37 -1.54
N ILE A 144 -16.47 15.14 -1.97
CA ILE A 144 -16.44 13.97 -1.06
C ILE A 144 -15.68 12.80 -1.67
N VAL A 145 -16.17 12.23 -2.78
CA VAL A 145 -15.70 10.93 -3.26
C VAL A 145 -14.29 11.00 -3.85
N ALA A 146 -13.98 12.01 -4.67
CA ALA A 146 -12.63 12.19 -5.21
C ALA A 146 -11.57 12.47 -4.12
N PRO A 147 -11.80 13.36 -3.13
CA PRO A 147 -10.87 13.53 -2.00
C PRO A 147 -10.63 12.24 -1.21
N ILE A 148 -11.67 11.43 -0.99
CA ILE A 148 -11.54 10.13 -0.30
C ILE A 148 -10.69 9.16 -1.13
N ALA A 149 -10.93 9.06 -2.44
CA ALA A 149 -10.13 8.23 -3.35
C ALA A 149 -8.65 8.66 -3.32
N GLY A 150 -8.39 9.96 -3.39
CA GLY A 150 -7.05 10.53 -3.30
C GLY A 150 -6.37 10.24 -1.95
N ARG A 151 -7.11 10.34 -0.84
CA ARG A 151 -6.57 10.01 0.48
C ARG A 151 -6.25 8.52 0.61
N LEU A 152 -7.12 7.65 0.12
CA LEU A 152 -6.88 6.21 0.12
C LEU A 152 -5.62 5.85 -0.68
N LYS A 153 -5.43 6.47 -1.85
CA LYS A 153 -4.21 6.32 -2.64
C LYS A 153 -2.95 6.69 -1.85
N GLN A 154 -2.96 7.83 -1.15
CA GLN A 154 -1.83 8.25 -0.32
C GLN A 154 -1.51 7.27 0.81
N VAL A 155 -2.54 6.67 1.43
CA VAL A 155 -2.35 5.68 2.49
C VAL A 155 -1.73 4.40 1.90
N ASN A 156 -2.27 3.92 0.79
CA ASN A 156 -1.70 2.77 0.07
C ASN A 156 -0.23 3.00 -0.30
N GLU A 157 0.11 4.13 -0.91
CA GLU A 157 1.49 4.50 -1.27
C GLU A 157 2.41 4.60 -0.04
N GLN A 158 1.90 5.03 1.12
CA GLN A 158 2.65 5.05 2.38
C GLN A 158 2.94 3.63 2.88
N ASP A 159 1.98 2.73 2.77
CA ASP A 159 2.14 1.33 3.18
C ASP A 159 3.14 0.59 2.28
N GLU A 160 3.17 0.89 0.98
CA GLU A 160 4.15 0.35 0.01
C GLU A 160 5.61 0.65 0.39
N MET A 161 5.88 1.82 0.99
CA MET A 161 7.24 2.22 1.39
C MET A 161 7.89 1.19 2.32
N ILE A 162 7.10 0.54 3.16
CA ILE A 162 7.58 -0.47 4.12
C ILE A 162 8.06 -1.73 3.39
N PHE A 163 7.32 -2.17 2.36
CA PHE A 163 7.70 -3.31 1.53
C PHE A 163 8.98 -3.02 0.73
N HIS A 164 9.08 -1.82 0.16
CA HIS A 164 10.31 -1.39 -0.51
C HIS A 164 11.50 -1.34 0.46
N ALA A 165 11.30 -0.88 1.70
CA ALA A 165 12.36 -0.90 2.71
C ALA A 165 12.84 -2.33 3.02
N VAL A 166 11.93 -3.32 3.09
CA VAL A 166 12.30 -4.74 3.23
C VAL A 166 13.16 -5.19 2.06
N LYS A 167 12.73 -4.92 0.82
CA LYS A 167 13.49 -5.27 -0.39
C LYS A 167 14.90 -4.70 -0.31
N GLN A 168 15.03 -3.41 0.00
CA GLN A 168 16.33 -2.75 0.11
C GLN A 168 17.22 -3.40 1.16
N VAL A 169 16.67 -3.82 2.32
CA VAL A 169 17.46 -4.54 3.34
C VAL A 169 17.96 -5.87 2.80
N ILE A 170 17.11 -6.68 2.16
CA ILE A 170 17.48 -8.01 1.68
C ILE A 170 18.52 -7.89 0.57
N VAL A 171 18.25 -7.09 -0.45
CA VAL A 171 19.14 -6.91 -1.63
C VAL A 171 20.50 -6.34 -1.20
N ALA A 172 20.54 -5.29 -0.39
CA ALA A 172 21.80 -4.72 0.08
C ALA A 172 22.58 -5.70 0.99
N SER A 173 21.88 -6.51 1.77
CA SER A 173 22.50 -7.55 2.60
C SER A 173 23.12 -8.68 1.75
N LEU A 174 22.47 -9.06 0.64
CA LEU A 174 22.97 -10.05 -0.33
C LEU A 174 24.19 -9.54 -1.09
N HIS A 175 24.23 -8.24 -1.43
CA HIS A 175 25.44 -7.60 -1.98
C HIS A 175 26.61 -7.50 -0.99
N GLY A 176 26.42 -7.90 0.27
CA GLY A 176 27.49 -7.91 1.26
C GLY A 176 27.80 -6.53 1.86
N TRP A 177 26.91 -5.54 1.71
CA TRP A 177 27.15 -4.21 2.26
C TRP A 177 27.28 -4.23 3.79
N PRO A 178 28.04 -3.28 4.38
CA PRO A 178 28.10 -3.11 5.82
C PRO A 178 26.72 -2.77 6.39
N GLN A 179 26.42 -3.28 7.59
CA GLN A 179 25.12 -3.09 8.24
C GLN A 179 24.64 -1.62 8.31
N PRO A 180 25.48 -0.62 8.63
CA PRO A 180 25.04 0.78 8.63
C PRO A 180 24.57 1.27 7.25
N LEU A 181 25.19 0.79 6.18
CA LEU A 181 24.84 1.16 4.81
C LEU A 181 23.53 0.50 4.37
N VAL A 182 23.31 -0.77 4.75
CA VAL A 182 22.04 -1.49 4.53
C VAL A 182 20.88 -0.80 5.25
N VAL A 183 21.11 -0.34 6.49
CA VAL A 183 20.07 0.38 7.24
C VAL A 183 19.79 1.74 6.61
N GLU A 184 20.81 2.47 6.16
CA GLU A 184 20.61 3.76 5.49
C GLU A 184 19.88 3.62 4.14
N SER A 185 20.18 2.60 3.33
CA SER A 185 19.50 2.36 2.06
C SER A 185 18.03 2.03 2.25
N ALA A 186 17.69 1.24 3.26
CA ALA A 186 16.29 0.96 3.61
C ALA A 186 15.60 2.19 4.20
N ARG A 187 16.31 2.96 5.02
CA ARG A 187 15.80 4.19 5.65
C ARG A 187 15.53 5.28 4.62
N SER A 188 16.29 5.35 3.53
CA SER A 188 16.10 6.36 2.48
C SER A 188 14.82 6.19 1.67
N GLY A 189 14.26 4.98 1.63
CA GLY A 189 12.96 4.72 1.02
C GLY A 189 11.75 5.13 1.87
N LEU A 190 11.94 5.50 3.15
CA LEU A 190 10.84 5.90 4.04
C LEU A 190 10.52 7.39 3.92
N GLY A 191 9.23 7.72 3.90
CA GLY A 191 8.74 9.10 3.91
C GLY A 191 9.22 9.89 5.13
N HIS A 192 9.51 11.19 4.93
CA HIS A 192 10.11 12.06 5.96
C HIS A 192 9.37 12.07 7.31
N ALA A 193 8.05 11.92 7.31
CA ALA A 193 7.23 11.93 8.52
C ALA A 193 7.44 10.71 9.43
N PHE A 194 7.88 9.57 8.88
CA PHE A 194 8.01 8.30 9.59
C PHE A 194 9.43 7.75 9.55
N ARG A 195 10.40 8.58 9.10
CA ARG A 195 11.80 8.18 8.93
C ARG A 195 12.53 8.33 10.28
N PRO A 196 12.89 7.23 10.95
CA PRO A 196 13.63 7.31 12.22
C PRO A 196 15.06 7.82 11.99
N GLY A 197 15.72 8.22 13.09
CA GLY A 197 17.13 8.59 13.06
C GLY A 197 18.01 7.39 12.72
N LEU A 198 19.11 7.60 11.98
CA LEU A 198 20.06 6.52 11.70
C LEU A 198 20.68 5.98 13.00
N SER A 199 21.10 6.87 13.90
CA SER A 199 21.66 6.49 15.20
C SER A 199 20.66 5.70 16.04
N GLU A 200 19.41 6.16 16.08
CA GLU A 200 18.32 5.49 16.80
C GLU A 200 18.07 4.07 16.28
N LEU A 201 18.04 3.88 14.95
CA LEU A 201 17.92 2.54 14.36
C LEU A 201 19.12 1.65 14.71
N LEU A 202 20.34 2.19 14.64
CA LEU A 202 21.55 1.42 14.93
C LEU A 202 21.66 1.04 16.41
N ASP A 203 21.23 1.92 17.31
CA ASP A 203 21.22 1.66 18.75
C ASP A 203 20.13 0.64 19.13
N ALA A 204 18.93 0.77 18.55
CA ALA A 204 17.86 -0.22 18.71
C ALA A 204 18.27 -1.61 18.18
N MET A 205 19.09 -1.67 17.12
CA MET A 205 19.67 -2.92 16.62
C MET A 205 20.72 -3.52 17.55
N ARG A 206 21.40 -2.71 18.37
CA ARG A 206 22.38 -3.14 19.37
C ARG A 206 21.74 -3.54 20.71
N GLY A 207 20.41 -3.41 20.84
CA GLY A 207 19.69 -3.72 22.06
C GLY A 207 19.91 -2.69 23.18
N ARG A 208 20.18 -1.43 22.82
CA ARG A 208 20.27 -0.31 23.75
C ARG A 208 19.13 0.67 23.52
#